data_AF-A0A1M7MWM4-F1
#
_entry.id   AF-A0A1M7MWM4-F1
#
_cell.length_a   1.000
_cell.length_b   1.000
_cell.length_c   1.000
_cell.angle_alpha   90.00
_cell.angle_beta   90.00
_cell.angle_gamma   90.00
#
_symmetry.space_group_name_H-M   'P 1'
#
loop_
_entity.id
_entity.type
_entity.pdbx_description
1 polymer ?
#
loop_
_entity_poly.entity_id
_entity_poly.type
_entity_poly.pdbx_seq_one_letter_code
_entity_poly.pdbx_strand_id
1 'polypeptide(L)' 'MQEVIVYILVVLAVFFLGKKYVFPAKKKGNCNTGCDCH' A
#
# COMPACT_ATOMS: atom_id res chain seq x y z
N MET A 1 -16.19 10.00 -23.52
CA MET A 1 -15.73 10.58 -22.24
C MET A 1 -14.76 9.62 -21.54
N GLN A 2 -13.74 9.16 -22.29
CA GLN A 2 -12.67 8.28 -21.80
C GLN A 2 -11.78 9.01 -20.77
N GLU A 3 -11.80 10.35 -20.82
CA GLU A 3 -11.31 11.28 -19.80
C GLU A 3 -11.55 10.80 -18.36
N VAL A 4 -12.77 10.33 -18.04
CA VAL A 4 -13.13 9.92 -16.67
C VAL A 4 -12.37 8.66 -16.25
N ILE A 5 -12.19 7.72 -17.18
CA ILE A 5 -11.45 6.48 -16.95
C ILE A 5 -9.97 6.80 -16.72
N VAL A 6 -9.42 7.73 -17.51
CA VAL A 6 -8.03 8.19 -17.37
C VAL A 6 -7.82 8.85 -16.00
N TYR A 7 -8.72 9.73 -15.58
CA TYR A 7 -8.64 10.35 -14.25
C TYR A 7 -8.71 9.33 -13.11
N ILE A 8 -9.59 8.32 -13.20
CA ILE A 8 -9.69 7.26 -12.20
C ILE A 8 -8.38 6.45 -12.15
N LEU A 9 -7.81 6.08 -13.30
CA LEU A 9 -6.55 5.34 -13.35
C LEU A 9 -5.38 6.15 -12.78
N VAL A 10 -5.30 7.44 -13.07
CA VAL A 10 -4.26 8.33 -12.53
C VAL A 10 -4.41 8.46 -11.01
N VAL A 11 -5.62 8.66 -10.50
CA VAL A 11 -5.87 8.73 -9.05
C VAL A 11 -5.52 7.41 -8.37
N LEU A 12 -5.88 6.25 -8.96
CA LEU A 12 -5.50 4.94 -8.45
C LEU A 12 -3.99 4.72 -8.46
N ALA A 13 -3.29 5.15 -9.50
CA ALA A 13 -1.85 5.03 -9.60
C ALA A 13 -1.14 5.87 -8.53
N VAL A 14 -1.55 7.14 -8.38
CA VAL A 14 -1.01 8.05 -7.35
C VAL A 14 -1.36 7.56 -5.95
N PHE A 15 -2.56 7.04 -5.74
CA PHE A 15 -2.97 6.42 -4.48
C PHE A 15 -2.15 5.16 -4.15
N PHE A 16 -1.92 4.28 -5.14
CA PHE A 16 -1.15 3.06 -4.97
C PHE A 16 0.33 3.35 -4.70
N LEU A 17 0.91 4.31 -5.43
CA LEU A 17 2.26 4.80 -5.20
C LEU A 17 2.36 5.48 -3.83
N GLY A 18 1.46 6.40 -3.51
CA GLY A 18 1.38 7.07 -2.21
C GLY A 18 1.27 6.05 -1.08
N LYS A 19 0.38 5.06 -1.18
CA LYS A 19 0.28 3.97 -0.21
C LYS A 19 1.56 3.14 -0.17
N LYS A 20 2.18 2.78 -1.29
CA LYS A 20 3.41 1.97 -1.30
C LYS A 20 4.62 2.69 -0.66
N TYR A 21 4.71 4.01 -0.81
CA TYR A 21 5.82 4.82 -0.28
C TYR A 21 5.54 5.37 1.13
N VAL A 22 4.30 5.75 1.45
CA VAL A 22 3.89 6.29 2.77
C VAL A 22 3.49 5.19 3.75
N PHE A 23 2.91 4.09 3.25
CA PHE A 23 2.91 2.80 3.94
C PHE A 23 4.03 1.94 3.33
N PRO A 24 5.31 2.17 3.70
CA PRO A 24 6.25 1.06 3.59
C PRO A 24 5.59 -0.04 4.41
N ALA A 25 5.40 -1.21 3.82
CA ALA A 25 4.89 -2.38 4.52
C ALA A 25 5.87 -2.68 5.67
N LYS A 26 5.69 -1.99 6.81
CA LYS A 26 6.29 -2.29 8.10
C LYS A 26 5.55 -3.51 8.62
N LYS A 27 5.70 -4.63 7.90
CA LYS A 27 5.61 -5.98 8.45
C LYS A 27 6.72 -6.85 7.85
N LYS A 28 7.93 -6.29 7.76
CA LYS A 28 9.17 -7.05 7.92
C LYS A 28 9.81 -6.52 9.21
N GLY A 29 9.53 -7.20 10.33
CA GLY A 29 10.10 -6.86 11.64
C GLY A 29 9.12 -6.40 12.72
N ASN A 30 8.04 -7.14 12.95
CA ASN A 30 7.38 -7.14 14.26
C ASN A 30 7.27 -8.58 14.76
N CYS A 31 8.44 -9.19 14.97
CA CYS A 31 8.58 -10.18 16.03
C CYS A 31 8.55 -9.38 17.33
N ASN A 32 7.36 -8.96 17.74
CA ASN A 32 7.14 -8.27 19.01
C ASN A 32 6.04 -9.05 19.71
N THR A 33 6.46 -9.73 20.78
CA THR A 33 5.68 -10.16 21.93
C THR A 33 4.54 -11.14 21.62
N GLY A 34 4.88 -12.44 21.60
CA GLY A 34 3.89 -13.47 21.97
C GLY A 34 3.52 -14.52 20.92
N CYS A 35 4.41 -14.90 20.00
CA CYS A 35 4.21 -16.13 19.23
C CYS A 35 5.34 -17.12 19.52
N ASP A 36 5.03 -17.99 20.49
CA ASP A 36 5.52 -19.35 20.61
C ASP A 36 5.56 -20.01 19.22
N CYS A 37 6.77 -20.34 18.76
CA CYS A 37 6.99 -21.16 17.58
C CYS A 37 8.01 -22.23 17.99
N HIS A 38 7.49 -23.30 18.59
CA HIS A 38 8.16 -24.59 18.73
C HIS A 38 8.13 -25.34 17.40
#